data_AF-A0A660ZE39-F1
#
_entry.id   AF-A0A660ZE39-F1
#
_cell.length_a   1.000
_cell.length_b   1.000
_cell.length_c   1.000
_cell.angle_alpha   90.00
_cell.angle_beta   90.00
_cell.angle_gamma   90.00
#
_symmetry.space_group_name_H-M   'P 1'
#
loop_
_entity.id
_entity.type
_entity.pdbx_description
1 polymer ?
#
loop_
_entity_poly.entity_id
_entity_poly.type
_entity_poly.pdbx_seq_one_letter_code
_entity_poly.pdbx_strand_id
1 'polypeptide(L)'
;MIRESEAFKRAVIDEFYHSMTALFVNFPILLNRGFDVKSLALGILPAVLIDLDHFVASRSLSFARSISLGTRPRGHSFLFVTTVFLVFLLFLPFELAWLIFAAMLSHLFFDSLGYGTPLLWPFSRRKPGGRKFALLGLLSLFSLSLLFSFL
;
A
#
# COMPACT_ATOMS: atom_id res chain seq x y z
N MET A 1 2.59 11.02 -25.31
CA MET A 1 1.34 10.57 -24.67
C MET A 1 1.35 9.06 -24.64
N ILE A 2 1.17 8.43 -23.48
CA ILE A 2 1.18 6.96 -23.33
C ILE A 2 -0.14 6.41 -23.90
N ARG A 3 -0.09 5.30 -24.65
CA ARG A 3 -1.30 4.63 -25.16
C ARG A 3 -2.02 3.93 -23.99
N GLU A 4 -3.35 3.91 -24.00
CA GLU A 4 -4.15 3.28 -22.93
C GLU A 4 -3.77 1.81 -22.69
N SER A 5 -3.52 1.03 -23.73
CA SER A 5 -3.10 -0.37 -23.60
C SER A 5 -1.77 -0.53 -22.87
N GLU A 6 -0.83 0.39 -23.10
CA GLU A 6 0.48 0.39 -22.45
C GLU A 6 0.40 0.93 -21.02
N ALA A 7 -0.48 1.90 -20.78
CA ALA A 7 -0.78 2.39 -19.43
C ALA A 7 -1.43 1.31 -18.56
N PHE A 8 -2.40 0.58 -19.12
CA PHE A 8 -3.04 -0.57 -18.45
C PHE A 8 -2.03 -1.64 -18.07
N LYS A 9 -1.16 -2.06 -19.00
CA LYS A 9 -0.09 -3.03 -18.71
C LYS A 9 0.82 -2.56 -17.57
N ARG A 10 1.22 -1.29 -17.59
CA ARG A 10 2.06 -0.69 -16.54
C ARG A 10 1.34 -0.72 -15.19
N ALA A 11 0.08 -0.32 -15.14
CA ALA A 11 -0.72 -0.35 -13.93
C ALA A 11 -0.82 -1.79 -13.37
N VAL A 12 -1.15 -2.78 -14.20
CA VAL A 12 -1.23 -4.19 -13.76
C VAL A 12 0.10 -4.69 -13.20
N ILE A 13 1.23 -4.33 -13.82
CA ILE A 13 2.56 -4.73 -13.35
C ILE A 13 2.88 -4.03 -12.01
N ASP A 14 2.56 -2.75 -11.87
CA ASP A 14 2.75 -1.99 -10.62
C ASP A 14 1.97 -2.63 -9.47
N GLU A 15 0.67 -2.90 -9.70
CA GLU A 15 -0.21 -3.55 -8.72
C GLU A 15 0.24 -4.96 -8.36
N PHE A 16 0.84 -5.69 -9.30
CA PHE A 16 1.45 -6.98 -9.02
C PHE A 16 2.61 -6.85 -8.03
N TYR A 17 3.50 -5.86 -8.21
CA TYR A 17 4.60 -5.62 -7.25
C TYR A 17 4.09 -5.17 -5.89
N HIS A 18 3.08 -4.30 -5.83
CA HIS A 18 2.44 -3.90 -4.58
C HIS A 18 1.80 -5.11 -3.87
N SER A 19 1.10 -5.96 -4.61
CA SER A 19 0.49 -7.18 -4.08
C SER A 19 1.53 -8.16 -3.53
N MET A 20 2.65 -8.37 -4.25
CA MET A 20 3.73 -9.24 -3.79
C MET A 20 4.44 -8.67 -2.55
N THR A 21 4.62 -7.35 -2.50
CA THR A 21 5.23 -6.68 -1.34
C THR A 21 4.32 -6.77 -0.12
N ALA A 22 3.00 -6.57 -0.30
CA ALA A 22 2.00 -6.71 0.73
C ALA A 22 1.95 -8.16 1.27
N LEU A 23 1.93 -9.14 0.36
CA LEU A 23 2.01 -10.55 0.73
C LEU A 23 3.29 -10.85 1.52
N PHE A 24 4.44 -10.35 1.08
CA PHE A 24 5.72 -10.56 1.76
C PHE A 24 5.68 -10.03 3.19
N VAL A 25 5.26 -8.78 3.42
CA VAL A 25 5.25 -8.21 4.78
C VAL A 25 4.21 -8.86 5.68
N ASN A 26 3.13 -9.41 5.13
CA ASN A 26 2.09 -10.11 5.87
C ASN A 26 2.35 -11.61 6.04
N PHE A 27 3.33 -12.15 5.32
CA PHE A 27 3.63 -13.58 5.26
C PHE A 27 3.80 -14.23 6.64
N PRO A 28 4.47 -13.62 7.64
CA PRO A 28 4.61 -14.26 8.95
C PRO A 28 3.28 -14.52 9.66
N ILE A 29 2.32 -13.59 9.59
CA ILE A 29 0.99 -13.76 10.19
C ILE A 29 0.20 -14.81 9.42
N LEU A 30 0.25 -14.77 8.09
CA LEU A 30 -0.43 -15.75 7.23
C LEU A 30 0.10 -17.17 7.41
N LEU A 31 1.41 -17.34 7.64
CA LEU A 31 1.99 -18.64 7.95
C LEU A 31 1.43 -19.23 9.25
N ASN A 32 1.27 -18.40 10.29
CA ASN A 32 0.79 -18.88 11.59
C ASN A 32 -0.73 -19.07 11.62
N ARG A 33 -1.50 -18.18 10.98
CA ARG A 33 -2.97 -18.16 11.03
C ARG A 33 -3.62 -18.94 9.88
N GLY A 34 -2.88 -19.23 8.82
CA GLY A 34 -3.35 -19.90 7.61
C GLY A 34 -3.61 -18.94 6.44
N PHE A 35 -3.66 -19.54 5.25
CA PHE A 35 -3.88 -18.84 3.97
C PHE A 35 -5.35 -18.91 3.54
N ASP A 36 -6.28 -18.64 4.45
CA ASP A 36 -7.69 -18.58 4.07
C ASP A 36 -7.96 -17.35 3.18
N VAL A 37 -9.03 -17.44 2.39
CA VAL A 37 -9.39 -16.41 1.39
C VAL A 37 -9.57 -15.03 2.03
N LYS A 38 -10.13 -14.95 3.24
CA LYS A 38 -10.37 -13.68 3.92
C LYS A 38 -9.05 -13.05 4.34
N SER A 39 -8.16 -13.81 4.97
CA SER A 39 -6.84 -13.31 5.39
C SER A 39 -5.98 -12.89 4.19
N LEU A 40 -5.99 -13.67 3.11
CA LEU A 40 -5.32 -13.30 1.86
C LEU A 40 -5.89 -12.02 1.25
N ALA A 41 -7.22 -11.89 1.20
CA ALA A 41 -7.88 -10.71 0.67
C ALA A 41 -7.52 -9.45 1.49
N LEU A 42 -7.58 -9.52 2.81
CA LEU A 42 -7.22 -8.41 3.70
C LEU A 42 -5.72 -8.08 3.67
N GLY A 43 -4.87 -9.07 3.41
CA GLY A 43 -3.41 -8.88 3.35
C GLY A 43 -2.88 -8.40 1.99
N ILE A 44 -3.71 -8.35 0.94
CA ILE A 44 -3.30 -8.00 -0.43
C ILE A 44 -4.15 -6.86 -1.00
N LEU A 45 -5.49 -7.00 -1.01
CA LEU A 45 -6.37 -6.07 -1.71
C LEU A 45 -6.21 -4.61 -1.25
N PRO A 46 -5.99 -4.28 0.03
CA PRO A 46 -5.80 -2.89 0.44
C PRO A 46 -4.60 -2.20 -0.22
N ALA A 47 -3.55 -2.95 -0.56
CA ALA A 47 -2.39 -2.41 -1.29
C ALA A 47 -2.72 -2.05 -2.74
N VAL A 48 -3.79 -2.62 -3.32
CA VAL A 48 -4.27 -2.33 -4.68
C VAL A 48 -5.37 -1.27 -4.66
N LEU A 49 -6.28 -1.36 -3.69
CA LEU A 49 -7.43 -0.47 -3.61
C LEU A 49 -7.05 0.98 -3.29
N ILE A 50 -5.89 1.21 -2.66
CA ILE A 50 -5.41 2.56 -2.38
C ILE A 50 -5.19 3.36 -3.68
N ASP A 51 -4.71 2.72 -4.75
CA ASP A 51 -4.43 3.36 -6.05
C ASP A 51 -5.69 3.72 -6.84
N LEU A 52 -6.88 3.31 -6.40
CA LEU A 52 -8.12 3.81 -6.97
C LEU A 52 -8.26 5.34 -6.82
N ASP A 53 -7.57 5.93 -5.86
CA ASP A 53 -7.54 7.39 -5.69
C ASP A 53 -6.82 8.12 -6.85
N HIS A 54 -6.04 7.42 -7.68
CA HIS A 54 -5.46 7.99 -8.90
C HIS A 54 -6.54 8.33 -9.94
N PHE A 55 -7.58 7.51 -10.06
CA PHE A 55 -8.71 7.81 -10.95
C PHE A 55 -9.50 9.04 -10.45
N VAL A 56 -9.66 9.14 -9.13
CA VAL A 56 -10.30 10.31 -8.49
C VAL A 56 -9.45 11.57 -8.68
N ALA A 57 -8.14 11.48 -8.42
CA ALA A 57 -7.20 12.60 -8.54
C ALA A 57 -7.05 13.09 -9.99
N SER A 58 -7.04 12.16 -10.95
CA SER A 58 -7.02 12.48 -12.39
C SER A 58 -8.39 12.86 -12.96
N ARG A 59 -9.46 12.72 -12.17
CA ARG A 59 -10.86 12.96 -12.57
C ARG A 59 -11.23 12.21 -13.85
N SER A 60 -10.81 10.95 -13.93
CA SER A 60 -10.84 10.17 -15.16
C SER A 60 -10.73 8.68 -14.85
N LEU A 61 -11.37 7.82 -15.66
CA LEU A 61 -11.18 6.36 -15.64
C LEU A 61 -10.09 5.87 -16.61
N SER A 62 -9.47 6.77 -17.36
CA SER A 62 -8.33 6.44 -18.24
C SER A 62 -7.09 6.09 -17.42
N PHE A 63 -6.49 4.93 -17.71
CA PHE A 63 -5.23 4.50 -17.11
C PHE A 63 -4.10 5.44 -17.50
N ALA A 64 -4.07 5.89 -18.76
CA ALA A 64 -3.02 6.81 -19.19
C ALA A 64 -3.03 8.12 -18.38
N ARG A 65 -4.21 8.63 -18.00
CA ARG A 65 -4.32 9.81 -17.13
C ARG A 65 -3.99 9.51 -15.67
N SER A 66 -4.44 8.38 -15.14
CA SER A 66 -4.25 8.03 -13.72
C SER A 66 -2.78 7.80 -13.37
N ILE A 67 -1.99 7.19 -14.25
CA ILE A 67 -0.56 6.95 -14.02
C ILE A 67 0.36 8.12 -14.42
N SER A 68 -0.18 9.15 -15.09
CA SER A 68 0.59 10.32 -15.54
C SER A 68 0.54 11.49 -14.57
N LEU A 69 0.01 11.29 -13.36
CA LEU A 69 -0.02 12.33 -12.32
C LEU A 69 1.41 12.70 -11.91
N GLY A 70 1.72 14.00 -11.87
CA GLY A 70 3.06 14.48 -11.46
C GLY A 70 3.36 14.31 -9.96
N THR A 71 2.36 13.92 -9.18
CA THR A 71 2.45 13.63 -7.75
C THR A 71 1.45 12.55 -7.42
N ARG A 72 1.84 11.57 -6.59
CA ARG A 72 0.89 10.59 -6.05
C ARG A 72 -0.22 11.33 -5.29
N PRO A 73 -1.46 10.80 -5.26
CA PRO A 73 -2.58 11.37 -4.53
C PRO A 73 -2.35 11.44 -3.01
N ARG A 74 -3.30 12.08 -2.31
CA ARG A 74 -3.20 12.31 -0.85
C ARG A 74 -3.48 11.06 -0.01
N GLY A 75 -4.09 10.01 -0.58
CA GLY A 75 -4.28 8.72 0.07
C GLY A 75 -2.96 8.04 0.42
N HIS A 76 -1.88 8.32 -0.34
CA HIS A 76 -0.51 7.85 -0.08
C HIS A 76 0.19 8.61 1.05
N SER A 77 -0.48 8.75 2.18
CA SER A 77 0.02 9.39 3.40
C SER A 77 -0.12 8.49 4.62
N PHE A 78 0.82 8.60 5.56
CA PHE A 78 0.79 7.83 6.79
C PHE A 78 -0.47 8.10 7.61
N LEU A 79 -0.95 9.34 7.62
CA LEU A 79 -2.18 9.68 8.33
C LEU A 79 -3.38 8.91 7.79
N PHE A 80 -3.52 8.81 6.45
CA PHE A 80 -4.62 8.09 5.84
C PHE A 80 -4.58 6.61 6.20
N VAL A 81 -3.44 5.95 5.99
CA VAL A 81 -3.26 4.52 6.28
C VAL A 81 -3.50 4.21 7.77
N THR A 82 -2.96 5.03 8.67
CA THR A 82 -3.19 4.87 10.12
C THR A 82 -4.66 5.10 10.48
N THR A 83 -5.33 6.08 9.88
CA THR A 83 -6.77 6.30 10.13
C THR A 83 -7.59 5.10 9.70
N VAL A 84 -7.32 4.54 8.52
CA VAL A 84 -7.99 3.33 8.03
C VAL A 84 -7.77 2.17 9.00
N PHE A 85 -6.54 1.96 9.47
CA PHE A 85 -6.24 0.95 10.49
C PHE A 85 -7.03 1.13 11.78
N LEU A 86 -7.04 2.34 12.34
CA LEU A 86 -7.78 2.66 13.57
C LEU A 86 -9.28 2.43 13.41
N VAL A 87 -9.84 2.74 12.24
CA VAL A 87 -11.25 2.45 11.93
C VAL A 87 -11.50 0.95 11.88
N PHE A 88 -10.64 0.18 11.19
CA PHE A 88 -10.81 -1.27 11.11
C PHE A 88 -10.62 -2.00 12.44
N LEU A 89 -9.81 -1.46 13.36
CA LEU A 89 -9.71 -1.99 14.73
C LEU A 89 -11.04 -1.95 15.51
N LEU A 90 -12.00 -1.11 15.11
CA LEU A 90 -13.33 -1.09 15.73
C LEU A 90 -14.20 -2.29 15.33
N PHE A 91 -13.85 -2.98 14.24
CA PHE A 91 -14.69 -4.02 13.62
C PHE A 91 -13.98 -5.36 13.46
N LEU A 92 -12.65 -5.37 13.50
CA LEU A 92 -11.82 -6.53 13.24
C LEU A 92 -10.88 -6.81 14.41
N PRO A 93 -10.54 -8.09 14.66
CA PRO A 93 -9.39 -8.45 15.49
C PRO A 93 -8.12 -7.75 15.00
N PHE A 94 -7.21 -7.47 15.94
CA PHE A 94 -5.99 -6.72 15.69
C PHE A 94 -5.21 -7.24 14.49
N GLU A 95 -5.08 -8.56 14.36
CA GLU A 95 -4.28 -9.22 13.33
C GLU A 95 -4.88 -9.03 11.95
N LEU A 96 -6.21 -9.08 11.82
CA LEU A 96 -6.89 -8.81 10.55
C LEU A 96 -6.82 -7.33 10.18
N ALA A 97 -6.94 -6.42 11.15
CA ALA A 97 -6.72 -5.00 10.93
C ALA A 97 -5.25 -4.71 10.55
N TRP A 98 -4.30 -5.43 11.16
CA TRP A 98 -2.88 -5.33 10.87
C TRP A 98 -2.56 -5.77 9.44
N LEU A 99 -3.17 -6.85 8.94
CA LEU A 99 -3.01 -7.27 7.53
C LEU A 99 -3.32 -6.12 6.56
N ILE A 100 -4.42 -5.40 6.81
CA ILE A 100 -4.84 -4.23 6.02
C ILE A 100 -3.80 -3.10 6.14
N PHE A 101 -3.41 -2.78 7.37
CA PHE A 101 -2.46 -1.71 7.66
C PHE A 101 -1.11 -1.97 7.00
N ALA A 102 -0.54 -3.16 7.21
CA ALA A 102 0.75 -3.54 6.66
C ALA A 102 0.71 -3.61 5.13
N ALA A 103 -0.38 -4.07 4.52
CA ALA A 103 -0.56 -4.04 3.06
C ALA A 103 -0.49 -2.61 2.53
N MET A 104 -1.32 -1.70 3.06
CA MET A 104 -1.32 -0.30 2.65
C MET A 104 0.01 0.40 2.96
N LEU A 105 0.59 0.19 4.14
CA LEU A 105 1.85 0.83 4.52
C LEU A 105 3.02 0.34 3.66
N SER A 106 3.03 -0.94 3.29
CA SER A 106 4.03 -1.49 2.36
C SER A 106 3.94 -0.86 0.97
N HIS A 107 2.72 -0.56 0.50
CA HIS A 107 2.50 0.19 -0.72
C HIS A 107 3.21 1.54 -0.63
N LEU A 108 2.98 2.32 0.43
CA LEU A 108 3.61 3.63 0.66
C LEU A 108 5.14 3.55 0.67
N PHE A 109 5.71 2.54 1.33
CA PHE A 109 7.17 2.35 1.36
C PHE A 109 7.72 1.97 -0.02
N PHE A 110 7.06 1.09 -0.75
CA PHE A 110 7.48 0.73 -2.11
C PHE A 110 7.43 1.95 -3.03
N ASP A 111 6.35 2.71 -2.97
CA ASP A 111 6.16 3.94 -3.74
C ASP A 111 7.20 5.01 -3.47
N SER A 112 7.72 5.04 -2.24
CA SER A 112 8.78 5.97 -1.85
C SER A 112 10.12 5.69 -2.58
N LEU A 113 10.26 4.57 -3.30
CA LEU A 113 11.39 4.33 -4.22
C LEU A 113 11.36 5.28 -5.43
N GLY A 114 10.16 5.66 -5.86
CA GLY A 114 9.95 6.64 -6.91
C GLY A 114 9.99 8.08 -6.40
N TYR A 115 9.52 9.00 -7.23
CA TYR A 115 9.34 10.39 -6.83
C TYR A 115 7.85 10.68 -6.68
N GLY A 116 7.49 11.50 -5.69
CA GLY A 116 6.17 12.14 -5.69
C GLY A 116 5.23 11.75 -4.55
N THR A 117 5.55 10.76 -3.72
CA THR A 117 4.69 10.24 -2.63
C THR A 117 4.60 11.21 -1.45
N PRO A 118 3.41 11.76 -1.13
CA PRO A 118 3.24 12.76 -0.08
C PRO A 118 3.04 12.11 1.31
N LEU A 119 4.01 11.31 1.76
CA LEU A 119 3.91 10.48 2.97
C LEU A 119 3.47 11.24 4.25
N LEU A 120 3.84 12.51 4.36
CA LEU A 120 3.59 13.36 5.53
C LEU A 120 2.40 14.34 5.35
N TRP A 121 1.59 14.19 4.30
CA TRP A 121 0.41 15.02 4.10
C TRP A 121 -0.63 14.78 5.24
N PRO A 122 -1.36 15.82 5.71
CA PRO A 122 -1.29 17.24 5.32
C PRO A 122 -0.23 18.07 6.05
N PHE A 123 0.51 17.47 6.99
CA PHE A 123 1.42 18.18 7.89
C PHE A 123 2.70 18.68 7.22
N SER A 124 3.13 18.03 6.12
CA SER A 124 4.29 18.45 5.36
C SER A 124 4.12 18.22 3.87
N ARG A 125 4.75 19.11 3.08
CA ARG A 125 4.93 18.94 1.63
C ARG A 125 6.19 18.15 1.28
N ARG A 126 7.02 17.80 2.29
CA ARG A 126 8.19 16.94 2.07
C ARG A 126 7.74 15.58 1.58
N LYS A 127 8.47 15.05 0.61
CA LYS A 127 8.24 13.74 0.02
C LYS A 127 9.43 12.84 0.39
N PRO A 128 9.52 12.38 1.64
CA PRO A 128 10.62 11.53 2.06
C PRO A 128 10.57 10.22 1.27
N GLY A 129 11.73 9.61 1.04
CA GLY A 129 11.81 8.39 0.26
C GLY A 129 13.25 7.98 -0.07
N GLY A 130 13.37 7.12 -1.06
CA GLY A 130 14.62 6.50 -1.50
C GLY A 130 14.78 5.08 -0.98
N ARG A 131 15.73 4.37 -1.60
CA ARG A 131 15.93 2.92 -1.41
C ARG A 131 16.11 2.50 0.05
N LYS A 132 16.91 3.25 0.83
CA LYS A 132 17.14 2.93 2.25
C LYS A 132 15.85 3.04 3.07
N PHE A 133 15.08 4.10 2.84
CA PHE A 133 13.83 4.34 3.55
C PHE A 133 12.80 3.24 3.25
N ALA A 134 12.61 2.93 1.97
CA ALA A 134 11.72 1.85 1.54
C ALA A 134 12.12 0.50 2.14
N LEU A 135 13.39 0.10 2.03
CA LEU A 135 13.87 -1.19 2.55
C LEU A 135 13.73 -1.29 4.06
N LEU A 136 14.11 -0.25 4.80
CA LEU A 136 13.96 -0.25 6.26
C LEU A 136 12.48 -0.31 6.67
N GLY A 137 11.60 0.41 5.97
CA GLY A 137 10.15 0.37 6.21
C GLY A 137 9.55 -1.02 5.98
N LEU A 138 9.88 -1.65 4.85
CA LEU A 138 9.42 -3.00 4.52
C LEU A 138 9.97 -4.07 5.47
N LEU A 139 11.25 -3.98 5.84
CA LEU A 139 11.85 -4.88 6.84
C LEU A 139 11.20 -4.70 8.21
N SER A 140 10.94 -3.45 8.63
CA SER A 140 10.26 -3.18 9.90
C SER A 140 8.84 -3.77 9.92
N LEU A 141 8.09 -3.63 8.82
CA LEU A 141 6.77 -4.23 8.68
C LEU A 141 6.83 -5.75 8.78
N PHE A 142 7.76 -6.39 8.05
CA PHE A 142 7.95 -7.84 8.13
C PHE A 142 8.29 -8.29 9.55
N SER A 143 9.22 -7.61 10.22
CA SER A 143 9.63 -7.93 11.59
C SER A 143 8.48 -7.76 12.60
N LEU A 144 7.65 -6.73 12.43
CA LEU A 144 6.48 -6.52 13.28
C LEU A 144 5.39 -7.57 13.02
N SER A 145 5.13 -7.92 11.76
CA SER A 145 4.23 -9.03 11.43
C SER A 145 4.73 -10.34 12.03
N LEU A 146 6.04 -10.60 11.99
CA LEU A 146 6.63 -11.77 12.63
C LEU A 146 6.41 -11.73 14.14
N LEU A 147 6.67 -10.60 14.81
CA LEU A 147 6.41 -10.44 16.24
C LEU A 147 4.94 -10.70 16.58
N PHE A 148 4.02 -10.09 15.85
CA PHE A 148 2.57 -10.23 16.08
C PHE A 148 2.03 -11.60 15.72
N SER A 149 2.75 -12.38 14.90
CA SER A 149 2.38 -13.78 14.65
C SER A 149 2.51 -14.66 15.90
N PHE A 150 3.27 -14.25 16.93
CA PHE A 150 3.43 -14.97 18.19
C PHE A 150 2.49 -14.48 19.31
N LEU A 151 1.71 -13.42 19.05
CA LEU A 151 0.71 -12.89 19.97
C LEU A 151 -0.67 -13.46 19.65
#